data_AF-A0A971MGN5-F1
#
_entry.id   AF-A0A971MGN5-F1
#
_cell.length_a   1.000
_cell.length_b   1.000
_cell.length_c   1.000
_cell.angle_alpha   90.00
_cell.angle_beta   90.00
_cell.angle_gamma   90.00
#
_symmetry.space_group_name_H-M   'P 1'
#
loop_
_entity.id
_entity.type
_entity.pdbx_description
1 polymer ?
#
loop_
_entity_poly.entity_id
_entity_poly.type
_entity_poly.pdbx_seq_one_letter_code
_entity_poly.pdbx_strand_id
1 'polypeptide(L)'
;MTKKLLVYNMPDEMHLKIEKLKEKHKFEIVVATDDDLGRNVGELLEEKEKPENLSILEPVDINFLMIHKFEDEELNEFLKDLKENELLLPNKCISTETNKTWQLHKLLAENKEESEIMPILHRLYSVRNMAIQLIKEGVVNPELDEGIKSINEMLEGGDLKKEEIIKKYNEMAKIVNSHMA
;
A
#
# COMPACT_ATOMS: atom_id res chain seq x y z
N MET A 1 -13.02 -16.31 17.71
CA MET A 1 -12.35 -16.36 16.40
C MET A 1 -10.93 -15.85 16.60
N THR A 2 -9.94 -16.46 15.94
CA THR A 2 -8.52 -16.18 16.21
C THR A 2 -7.97 -15.07 15.31
N LYS A 3 -7.09 -14.20 15.83
CA LYS A 3 -6.36 -13.18 15.06
C LYS A 3 -5.35 -13.85 14.14
N LYS A 4 -5.17 -13.34 12.93
CA LYS A 4 -4.28 -13.95 11.94
C LYS A 4 -3.44 -12.91 11.23
N LEU A 5 -2.21 -13.31 10.90
CA LEU A 5 -1.35 -12.62 9.96
C LEU A 5 -1.15 -13.53 8.74
N LEU A 6 -1.64 -13.10 7.59
CA LEU A 6 -1.39 -13.79 6.33
C LEU A 6 -0.13 -13.20 5.71
N VAL A 7 0.89 -14.03 5.48
CA VAL A 7 2.17 -13.61 4.89
C VAL A 7 2.40 -14.31 3.55
N TYR A 8 3.02 -13.61 2.60
CA TYR A 8 3.40 -14.18 1.31
C TYR A 8 4.80 -13.67 0.93
N ASN A 9 5.63 -14.60 0.42
CA ASN A 9 7.01 -14.37 -0.01
C ASN A 9 7.82 -13.51 0.98
N MET A 10 7.75 -13.86 2.27
CA MET A 10 8.39 -13.09 3.33
C MET A 10 9.77 -13.68 3.66
N PRO A 11 10.84 -12.86 3.70
CA PRO A 11 12.17 -13.33 4.08
C PRO A 11 12.20 -13.89 5.50
N ASP A 12 12.99 -14.95 5.71
CA ASP A 12 13.13 -15.63 7.02
C ASP A 12 13.44 -14.67 8.17
N GLU A 13 14.31 -13.68 7.93
CA GLU A 13 14.65 -12.68 8.95
C GLU A 13 13.42 -11.87 9.41
N MET A 14 12.56 -11.47 8.46
CA MET A 14 11.33 -10.74 8.78
C MET A 14 10.33 -11.67 9.47
N HIS A 15 10.22 -12.91 9.01
CA HIS A 15 9.37 -13.93 9.63
C HIS A 15 9.75 -14.15 11.10
N LEU A 16 11.05 -14.29 11.40
CA LEU A 16 11.56 -14.43 12.77
C LEU A 16 11.23 -13.22 13.65
N LYS A 17 11.26 -12.00 13.10
CA LYS A 17 10.89 -10.79 13.84
C LYS A 17 9.38 -10.75 14.13
N ILE A 18 8.53 -11.19 13.20
CA ILE A 18 7.07 -11.27 13.41
C ILE A 18 6.74 -12.36 14.43
N GLU A 19 7.38 -13.53 14.37
CA GLU A 19 7.17 -14.62 15.34
C GLU A 19 7.42 -14.18 16.79
N LYS A 20 8.39 -13.28 17.02
CA LYS A 20 8.63 -12.71 18.36
C LYS A 20 7.46 -11.88 18.90
N LEU A 21 6.61 -11.34 18.02
CA LEU A 21 5.44 -10.53 18.39
C LEU A 21 4.20 -11.39 18.70
N LYS A 22 4.26 -12.69 18.41
CA LYS A 22 3.12 -13.62 18.49
C LYS A 22 2.57 -13.78 19.89
N GLU A 23 3.44 -13.93 20.89
CA GLU A 23 3.02 -14.09 22.29
C GLU A 23 2.33 -12.84 22.83
N LYS A 24 2.86 -11.66 22.49
CA LYS A 24 2.32 -10.38 22.92
C LYS A 24 0.93 -10.12 22.32
N HIS A 25 0.79 -10.32 21.01
CA HIS A 25 -0.41 -9.92 20.26
C HIS A 25 -1.44 -11.04 20.06
N LYS A 26 -1.08 -12.28 20.39
CA LYS A 26 -1.96 -13.47 20.37
C LYS A 26 -2.57 -13.73 18.99
N PHE A 27 -1.73 -13.85 17.96
CA PHE A 27 -2.15 -14.18 16.60
C PHE A 27 -1.55 -15.51 16.11
N GLU A 28 -2.11 -16.02 15.02
CA GLU A 28 -1.56 -17.11 14.22
C GLU A 28 -0.94 -16.57 12.93
N ILE A 29 0.10 -17.22 12.42
CA ILE A 29 0.67 -16.89 11.12
C ILE A 29 0.17 -17.91 10.10
N VAL A 30 -0.39 -17.39 9.01
CA VAL A 30 -0.77 -18.16 7.83
C VAL A 30 0.25 -17.84 6.75
N VAL A 31 1.07 -18.83 6.39
CA VAL A 31 2.05 -18.68 5.31
C VAL A 31 1.39 -19.12 4.01
N ALA A 32 1.20 -18.19 3.09
CA ALA A 32 0.73 -18.47 1.74
C ALA A 32 1.89 -18.65 0.77
N THR A 33 1.67 -19.52 -0.21
CA THR A 33 2.64 -19.87 -1.26
C THR A 33 2.06 -19.60 -2.64
N ASP A 34 2.84 -19.83 -3.70
CA ASP A 34 2.37 -19.66 -5.08
C ASP A 34 1.18 -20.57 -5.41
N ASP A 35 1.09 -21.73 -4.76
CA ASP A 35 -0.05 -22.66 -4.90
C ASP A 35 -1.36 -22.07 -4.35
N ASP A 36 -1.28 -21.05 -3.50
CA ASP A 36 -2.43 -20.38 -2.90
C ASP A 36 -2.94 -19.19 -3.72
N LEU A 37 -2.25 -18.79 -4.80
CA LEU A 37 -2.56 -17.56 -5.55
C LEU A 37 -3.99 -17.54 -6.12
N GLY A 38 -4.49 -18.70 -6.53
CA GLY A 38 -5.86 -18.87 -7.04
C GLY A 38 -6.95 -18.88 -5.96
N ARG A 39 -6.58 -18.98 -4.68
CA ARG A 39 -7.52 -19.08 -3.55
C ARG A 39 -8.04 -17.71 -3.16
N ASN A 40 -9.26 -17.68 -2.64
CA ASN A 40 -9.77 -16.45 -2.03
C ASN A 40 -9.12 -16.23 -0.67
N VAL A 41 -8.87 -14.96 -0.34
CA VAL A 41 -8.26 -14.57 0.93
C VAL A 41 -9.07 -15.07 2.13
N GLY A 42 -10.40 -15.05 2.05
CA GLY A 42 -11.27 -15.61 3.10
C GLY A 42 -11.07 -17.12 3.34
N GLU A 43 -10.67 -17.89 2.33
CA GLU A 43 -10.38 -19.32 2.45
C GLU A 43 -9.04 -19.57 3.15
N LEU A 44 -8.05 -18.70 2.89
CA LEU A 44 -6.75 -18.71 3.55
C LEU A 44 -6.88 -18.34 5.04
N LEU A 45 -7.82 -17.46 5.35
CA LEU A 45 -8.15 -17.06 6.72
C LEU A 45 -9.09 -18.05 7.43
N GLU A 46 -9.50 -19.14 6.77
CA GLU A 46 -10.45 -20.15 7.25
C GLU A 46 -11.84 -19.58 7.58
N GLU A 47 -12.25 -18.51 6.89
CA GLU A 47 -13.60 -17.95 6.98
C GLU A 47 -14.55 -18.52 5.91
N LYS A 48 -14.02 -19.25 4.93
CA LYS A 48 -14.77 -19.86 3.83
C LYS A 48 -14.26 -21.27 3.54
N GLU A 49 -15.13 -22.10 2.97
CA GLU A 49 -14.78 -23.44 2.51
C GLU A 49 -13.79 -23.40 1.34
N LYS A 50 -12.91 -24.41 1.28
CA LYS A 50 -11.91 -24.52 0.22
C LYS A 50 -12.57 -24.94 -1.10
N PRO A 51 -12.27 -24.28 -2.23
CA PRO A 51 -12.80 -24.66 -3.52
C PRO A 51 -12.14 -25.95 -4.02
N GLU A 52 -12.85 -26.68 -4.88
CA GLU A 52 -12.37 -27.94 -5.45
C GLU A 52 -11.35 -27.74 -6.60
N ASN A 53 -11.33 -26.56 -7.22
CA ASN A 53 -10.44 -26.25 -8.36
C ASN A 53 -9.81 -24.87 -8.21
N LEU A 54 -8.51 -24.78 -8.46
CA LEU A 54 -7.73 -23.54 -8.41
C LEU A 54 -7.13 -23.24 -9.78
N SER A 55 -7.19 -21.97 -10.17
CA SER A 55 -6.44 -21.48 -11.32
C SER A 55 -4.95 -21.41 -10.98
N ILE A 56 -4.10 -21.89 -11.88
CA ILE A 56 -2.66 -21.66 -11.81
C ILE A 56 -2.41 -20.23 -12.27
N LEU A 57 -1.78 -19.42 -11.43
CA LEU A 57 -1.49 -18.01 -11.67
C LEU A 57 0.02 -17.76 -11.57
N GLU A 58 0.49 -16.71 -12.24
CA GLU A 58 1.90 -16.32 -12.16
C GLU A 58 2.21 -15.71 -10.78
N PRO A 59 3.40 -15.96 -10.21
CA PRO A 59 3.81 -15.36 -8.96
C PRO A 59 3.86 -13.83 -9.01
N VAL A 60 3.52 -13.18 -7.90
CA VAL A 60 3.65 -11.73 -7.75
C VAL A 60 4.91 -11.44 -6.96
N ASP A 61 5.88 -10.75 -7.56
CA ASP A 61 7.14 -10.41 -6.88
C ASP A 61 6.92 -9.28 -5.84
N ILE A 62 6.58 -9.67 -4.62
CA ILE A 62 6.25 -8.78 -3.50
C ILE A 62 6.43 -9.50 -2.15
N ASN A 63 6.91 -8.80 -1.12
CA ASN A 63 6.80 -9.27 0.28
C ASN A 63 5.53 -8.69 0.88
N PHE A 64 4.61 -9.52 1.37
CA PHE A 64 3.27 -9.08 1.75
C PHE A 64 2.84 -9.54 3.15
N LEU A 65 2.07 -8.67 3.84
CA LEU A 65 1.45 -8.94 5.14
C LEU A 65 0.00 -8.44 5.18
N MET A 66 -0.96 -9.32 5.45
CA MET A 66 -2.33 -8.93 5.81
C MET A 66 -2.60 -9.16 7.30
N ILE A 67 -3.20 -8.15 7.93
CA ILE A 67 -3.57 -8.14 9.35
C ILE A 67 -5.07 -8.41 9.47
N HIS A 68 -5.46 -9.47 10.20
CA HIS A 68 -6.85 -9.91 10.30
C HIS A 68 -7.34 -9.98 11.75
N LYS A 69 -8.50 -9.34 12.00
CA LYS A 69 -9.21 -9.30 13.30
C LYS A 69 -8.45 -8.63 14.46
N PHE A 70 -7.63 -7.64 14.16
CA PHE A 70 -7.08 -6.76 15.18
C PHE A 70 -8.07 -5.63 15.43
N GLU A 71 -8.41 -5.38 16.70
CA GLU A 71 -9.19 -4.20 17.09
C GLU A 71 -8.30 -2.94 17.01
N ASP A 72 -8.89 -1.76 16.90
CA ASP A 72 -8.14 -0.52 16.62
C ASP A 72 -7.01 -0.24 17.62
N GLU A 73 -7.25 -0.43 18.92
CA GLU A 73 -6.23 -0.23 19.95
C GLU A 73 -5.06 -1.23 19.81
N GLU A 74 -5.38 -2.50 19.59
CA GLU A 74 -4.40 -3.58 19.43
C GLU A 74 -3.63 -3.46 18.11
N LEU A 75 -4.30 -3.04 17.04
CA LEU A 75 -3.71 -2.79 15.74
C LEU A 75 -2.67 -1.67 15.85
N ASN A 76 -3.03 -0.57 16.52
CA ASN A 76 -2.10 0.56 16.70
C ASN A 76 -0.86 0.15 17.49
N GLU A 77 -1.03 -0.65 18.55
CA GLU A 77 0.10 -1.20 19.30
C GLU A 77 0.96 -2.14 18.44
N PHE A 78 0.32 -3.03 17.66
CA PHE A 78 1.02 -3.94 16.76
C PHE A 78 1.81 -3.20 15.69
N LEU A 79 1.22 -2.19 15.04
CA LEU A 79 1.90 -1.38 14.03
C LEU A 79 3.08 -0.60 14.62
N LYS A 80 2.97 -0.14 15.88
CA LYS A 80 4.08 0.48 16.59
C LYS A 80 5.21 -0.51 16.84
N ASP A 81 4.90 -1.73 17.30
CA ASP A 81 5.91 -2.76 17.53
C ASP A 81 6.61 -3.19 16.24
N LEU A 82 5.88 -3.29 15.12
CA LEU A 82 6.50 -3.54 13.81
C LEU A 82 7.54 -2.47 13.49
N LYS A 83 7.21 -1.19 13.69
CA LYS A 83 8.12 -0.08 13.46
C LYS A 83 9.34 -0.12 14.38
N GLU A 84 9.15 -0.40 15.66
CA GLU A 84 10.22 -0.49 16.65
C GLU A 84 11.17 -1.67 16.41
N ASN A 85 10.67 -2.75 15.78
CA ASN A 85 11.47 -3.92 15.38
C ASN A 85 12.05 -3.78 13.95
N GLU A 86 12.04 -2.57 13.38
CA GLU A 86 12.58 -2.27 12.04
C GLU A 86 11.93 -3.12 10.92
N LEU A 87 10.66 -3.52 11.11
CA LEU A 87 9.88 -4.23 10.10
C LEU A 87 9.20 -3.22 9.17
N LEU A 88 9.94 -2.78 8.15
CA LEU A 88 9.42 -1.96 7.07
C LEU A 88 8.74 -2.82 6.01
N LEU A 89 7.43 -2.98 6.15
CA LEU A 89 6.58 -3.69 5.20
C LEU A 89 5.74 -2.68 4.40
N PRO A 90 6.17 -2.31 3.18
CA PRO A 90 5.43 -1.37 2.35
C PRO A 90 4.09 -1.96 1.91
N ASN A 91 4.08 -3.26 1.59
CA ASN A 91 2.89 -3.96 1.16
C ASN A 91 2.21 -4.64 2.33
N LYS A 92 1.30 -3.90 2.97
CA LYS A 92 0.48 -4.43 4.05
C LYS A 92 -0.91 -3.87 3.98
N CYS A 93 -1.90 -4.67 4.36
CA CYS A 93 -3.26 -4.21 4.47
C CYS A 93 -4.00 -4.88 5.63
N ILE A 94 -5.15 -4.31 5.99
CA ILE A 94 -6.07 -4.90 6.96
C ILE A 94 -7.12 -5.67 6.18
N SER A 95 -7.54 -6.82 6.69
CA SER A 95 -8.64 -7.57 6.09
C SER A 95 -9.95 -6.77 6.16
N THR A 96 -10.71 -6.75 5.07
CA THR A 96 -12.05 -6.16 4.96
C THR A 96 -13.00 -7.19 4.35
N GLU A 97 -14.32 -7.00 4.48
CA GLU A 97 -15.28 -7.89 3.81
C GLU A 97 -15.05 -7.96 2.30
N THR A 98 -14.63 -6.85 1.69
CA THR A 98 -14.31 -6.78 0.27
C THR A 98 -13.08 -7.61 -0.07
N ASN A 99 -11.93 -7.35 0.54
CA ASN A 99 -10.68 -8.00 0.12
C ASN A 99 -10.63 -9.50 0.47
N LYS A 100 -11.44 -9.97 1.43
CA LYS A 100 -11.64 -11.40 1.71
C LYS A 100 -12.35 -12.16 0.58
N THR A 101 -13.02 -11.47 -0.33
CA THR A 101 -13.64 -12.08 -1.52
C THR A 101 -12.71 -12.14 -2.72
N TRP A 102 -11.53 -11.50 -2.64
CA TRP A 102 -10.58 -11.47 -3.74
C TRP A 102 -9.68 -12.70 -3.72
N GLN A 103 -9.22 -13.10 -4.90
CA GLN A 103 -8.10 -14.02 -5.04
C GLN A 103 -6.84 -13.40 -4.45
N LEU A 104 -5.99 -14.22 -3.82
CA LEU A 104 -4.72 -13.78 -3.26
C LEU A 104 -3.88 -13.06 -4.33
N HIS A 105 -3.79 -13.61 -5.55
CA HIS A 105 -3.09 -12.97 -6.66
C HIS A 105 -3.53 -11.53 -6.90
N LYS A 106 -4.85 -11.27 -6.95
CA LYS A 106 -5.39 -9.93 -7.15
C LYS A 106 -4.98 -9.01 -6.00
N LEU A 107 -5.15 -9.47 -4.75
CA LEU A 107 -4.79 -8.69 -3.57
C LEU A 107 -3.32 -8.27 -3.58
N LEU A 108 -2.42 -9.20 -3.93
CA LEU A 108 -0.99 -8.97 -4.03
C LEU A 108 -0.66 -7.94 -5.12
N ALA A 109 -1.27 -8.06 -6.30
CA ALA A 109 -1.07 -7.13 -7.40
C ALA A 109 -1.50 -5.70 -7.06
N GLU A 110 -2.70 -5.54 -6.48
CA GLU A 110 -3.24 -4.23 -6.06
C GLU A 110 -2.37 -3.58 -4.98
N ASN A 111 -1.89 -4.37 -3.99
CA ASN A 111 -1.00 -3.85 -2.96
C ASN A 111 0.37 -3.45 -3.53
N LYS A 112 0.91 -4.22 -4.48
CA LYS A 112 2.15 -3.87 -5.18
C LYS A 112 2.00 -2.54 -5.89
N GLU A 113 0.96 -2.40 -6.70
CA GLU A 113 0.67 -1.19 -7.44
C GLU A 113 0.51 0.03 -6.51
N GLU A 114 -0.27 -0.10 -5.43
CA GLU A 114 -0.44 0.96 -4.43
C GLU A 114 0.91 1.39 -3.81
N SER A 115 1.75 0.42 -3.43
CA SER A 115 3.04 0.70 -2.81
C SER A 115 4.03 1.41 -3.73
N GLU A 116 3.91 1.20 -5.04
CA GLU A 116 4.74 1.85 -6.06
C GLU A 116 4.23 3.25 -6.41
N ILE A 117 2.92 3.44 -6.40
CA ILE A 117 2.26 4.70 -6.76
C ILE A 117 2.31 5.71 -5.61
N MET A 118 2.02 5.29 -4.38
CA MET A 118 1.82 6.21 -3.25
C MET A 118 3.02 7.13 -2.96
N PRO A 119 4.28 6.66 -2.96
CA PRO A 119 5.43 7.53 -2.75
C PRO A 119 5.53 8.67 -3.79
N ILE A 120 5.17 8.38 -5.04
CA ILE A 120 5.19 9.36 -6.14
C ILE A 120 4.03 10.33 -5.98
N LEU A 121 2.85 9.83 -5.62
CA LEU A 121 1.68 10.65 -5.33
C LEU A 121 1.94 11.63 -4.18
N HIS A 122 2.61 11.19 -3.11
CA HIS A 122 3.05 12.06 -2.02
C HIS A 122 4.00 13.17 -2.49
N ARG A 123 4.94 12.86 -3.38
CA ARG A 123 5.83 13.87 -3.99
C ARG A 123 5.05 14.87 -4.83
N LEU A 124 4.04 14.40 -5.57
CA LEU A 124 3.14 15.27 -6.34
C LEU A 124 2.36 16.22 -5.42
N TYR A 125 1.79 15.72 -4.32
CA TYR A 125 1.13 16.56 -3.33
C TYR A 125 2.08 17.59 -2.73
N SER A 126 3.31 17.20 -2.42
CA SER A 126 4.34 18.09 -1.89
C SER A 126 4.64 19.24 -2.86
N VAL A 127 4.92 18.94 -4.14
CA VAL A 127 5.22 19.99 -5.13
C VAL A 127 4.03 20.90 -5.43
N ARG A 128 2.81 20.34 -5.47
CA ARG A 128 1.57 21.13 -5.57
C ARG A 128 1.44 22.10 -4.40
N ASN A 129 1.70 21.64 -3.17
CA ASN A 129 1.61 22.50 -1.98
C ASN A 129 2.69 23.60 -1.97
N MET A 130 3.91 23.31 -2.46
CA MET A 130 4.94 24.33 -2.65
C MET A 130 4.51 25.39 -3.66
N ALA A 131 3.91 25.00 -4.78
CA ALA A 131 3.39 25.94 -5.76
C ALA A 131 2.27 26.85 -5.20
N ILE A 132 1.33 26.26 -4.44
CA ILE A 132 0.30 27.03 -3.73
C ILE A 132 0.94 28.04 -2.78
N GLN A 133 2.03 27.67 -2.11
CA GLN A 133 2.75 28.55 -1.21
C GLN A 133 3.43 29.71 -1.95
N LEU A 134 4.08 29.46 -3.10
CA LEU A 134 4.68 30.52 -3.93
C LEU A 134 3.64 31.56 -4.37
N ILE A 135 2.44 31.11 -4.79
CA ILE A 135 1.35 32.02 -5.16
C ILE A 135 0.92 32.87 -3.95
N LYS A 136 0.80 32.27 -2.76
CA LYS A 136 0.48 33.00 -1.52
C LYS A 136 1.53 34.03 -1.12
N GLU A 137 2.80 33.76 -1.45
CA GLU A 137 3.93 34.66 -1.23
C GLU A 137 4.02 35.78 -2.27
N GLY A 138 3.12 35.80 -3.26
CA GLY A 138 2.99 36.87 -4.25
C GLY A 138 3.70 36.58 -5.57
N VAL A 139 4.15 35.34 -5.81
CA VAL A 139 4.68 34.94 -7.12
C VAL A 139 3.53 34.88 -8.12
N VAL A 140 3.58 35.74 -9.13
CA VAL A 140 2.61 35.77 -10.24
C VAL A 140 3.20 35.02 -11.43
N ASN A 141 2.80 33.76 -11.59
CA ASN A 141 3.17 32.94 -12.74
C ASN A 141 1.97 32.07 -13.19
N PRO A 142 1.41 32.30 -14.39
CA PRO A 142 0.30 31.51 -14.93
C PRO A 142 0.57 30.01 -15.00
N GLU A 143 1.83 29.59 -15.17
CA GLU A 143 2.21 28.18 -15.20
C GLU A 143 2.02 27.50 -13.84
N LEU A 144 2.14 28.24 -12.72
CA LEU A 144 1.85 27.71 -11.39
C LEU A 144 0.35 27.43 -11.22
N ASP A 145 -0.49 28.40 -11.61
CA ASP A 145 -1.95 28.27 -11.55
C ASP A 145 -2.45 27.11 -12.44
N GLU A 146 -1.98 27.05 -13.69
CA GLU A 146 -2.34 26.00 -14.63
C GLU A 146 -1.84 24.62 -14.17
N GLY A 147 -0.61 24.56 -13.65
CA GLY A 147 -0.05 23.34 -13.09
C GLY A 147 -0.85 22.80 -11.90
N ILE A 148 -1.24 23.66 -10.95
CA ILE A 148 -2.09 23.28 -9.81
C ILE A 148 -3.45 22.77 -10.28
N LYS A 149 -4.08 23.49 -11.21
CA LYS A 149 -5.38 23.09 -11.77
C LYS A 149 -5.30 21.72 -12.44
N SER A 150 -4.30 21.51 -13.30
CA SER A 150 -4.08 20.24 -13.99
C SER A 150 -3.84 19.08 -13.01
N ILE A 151 -3.11 19.30 -11.92
CA ILE A 151 -2.92 18.30 -10.87
C ILE A 151 -4.26 17.96 -10.19
N ASN A 152 -5.07 18.95 -9.85
CA ASN A 152 -6.36 18.70 -9.18
C ASN A 152 -7.33 17.91 -10.07
N GLU A 153 -7.45 18.28 -11.35
CA GLU A 153 -8.28 17.55 -12.32
C GLU A 153 -7.83 16.09 -12.47
N MET A 154 -6.52 15.85 -12.51
CA MET A 154 -5.96 14.49 -12.57
C MET A 154 -6.35 13.68 -11.32
N LEU A 155 -6.20 14.27 -10.12
CA LEU A 155 -6.51 13.60 -8.86
C LEU A 155 -8.01 13.29 -8.68
N GLU A 156 -8.89 14.11 -9.24
CA GLU A 156 -10.35 13.89 -9.22
C GLU A 156 -10.78 12.73 -10.14
N GLY A 157 -10.00 12.42 -11.17
CA GLY A 157 -10.30 11.36 -12.15
C GLY A 157 -10.16 9.91 -11.62
N GLY A 158 -9.45 9.70 -10.51
CA GLY A 158 -9.36 8.41 -9.80
C GLY A 158 -8.47 7.33 -10.43
N ASP A 159 -8.42 7.21 -11.77
CA ASP A 159 -7.56 6.26 -12.49
C ASP A 159 -6.18 6.87 -12.76
N LEU A 160 -5.27 6.75 -11.78
CA LEU A 160 -3.95 7.38 -11.82
C LEU A 160 -2.86 6.39 -12.22
N LYS A 161 -2.34 6.51 -13.43
CA LYS A 161 -1.19 5.71 -13.87
C LYS A 161 0.12 6.28 -13.35
N LYS A 162 1.02 5.40 -12.92
CA LYS A 162 2.34 5.75 -12.38
C LYS A 162 3.12 6.72 -13.28
N GLU A 163 3.17 6.48 -14.58
CA GLU A 163 3.88 7.30 -15.55
C GLU A 163 3.30 8.72 -15.66
N GLU A 164 1.97 8.84 -15.56
CA GLU A 164 1.27 10.12 -15.62
C GLU A 164 1.54 10.96 -14.37
N ILE A 165 1.54 10.35 -13.18
CA ILE A 165 1.91 11.01 -11.92
C ILE A 165 3.37 11.48 -11.98
N ILE A 166 4.29 10.63 -12.46
CA ILE A 166 5.72 11.00 -12.60
C ILE A 166 5.88 12.19 -13.55
N LYS A 167 5.22 12.15 -14.71
CA LYS A 167 5.26 13.23 -15.69
C LYS A 167 4.77 14.54 -15.07
N LYS A 168 3.62 14.51 -14.40
CA LYS A 168 3.05 15.69 -13.74
C LYS A 168 3.91 16.23 -12.61
N TYR A 169 4.52 15.34 -11.82
CA TYR A 169 5.48 15.73 -10.79
C TYR A 169 6.68 16.48 -11.41
N ASN A 170 7.28 15.94 -12.47
CA ASN A 170 8.44 16.55 -13.11
C ASN A 170 8.12 17.91 -13.75
N GLU A 171 6.97 18.02 -14.43
CA GLU A 171 6.45 19.29 -14.97
C GLU A 171 6.35 20.34 -13.86
N MET A 172 5.68 20.00 -12.75
CA MET A 172 5.46 20.92 -11.64
C MET A 172 6.74 21.27 -10.90
N ALA A 173 7.62 20.30 -10.67
CA ALA A 173 8.89 20.50 -9.99
C ALA A 173 9.79 21.48 -10.75
N LYS A 174 9.78 21.42 -12.08
CA LYS A 174 10.51 22.36 -12.93
C LYS A 174 10.02 23.80 -12.73
N ILE A 175 8.71 24.01 -12.67
CA ILE A 175 8.11 25.34 -12.47
C ILE A 175 8.39 25.85 -11.05
N VAL A 176 8.22 25.02 -10.02
CA VAL A 176 8.48 25.42 -8.63
C VAL A 176 9.96 25.77 -8.43
N ASN A 177 10.88 24.93 -8.92
CA ASN A 177 12.32 25.11 -8.72
C ASN A 177 12.87 26.38 -9.39
N SER A 178 12.24 26.88 -10.46
CA SER A 178 12.68 28.14 -11.10
C SER A 178 12.38 29.39 -10.28
N HIS A 179 11.59 29.28 -9.20
CA HIS A 179 11.22 30.39 -8.31
C HIS A 179 11.80 30.24 -6.89
N MET A 180 12.52 29.15 -6.61
CA MET A 180 13.17 28.90 -5.32
C MET A 180 14.70 29.11 -5.37
N ALA A 181 15.23 29.51 -6.53
CA ALA A 181 16.65 29.74 -6.78
C ALA A 181 17.08 31.17 -6.46
#